data_AF-A0A024U042-F1
#
_entry.id   AF-A0A024U042-F1
#
_cell.length_a   1.000
_cell.length_b   1.000
_cell.length_c   1.000
_cell.angle_alpha   90.00
_cell.angle_beta   90.00
_cell.angle_gamma   90.00
#
_symmetry.space_group_name_H-M   'P 1'
#
loop_
_entity.id
_entity.type
_entity.pdbx_description
1 polymer ?
#
loop_
_entity_poly.entity_id
_entity_poly.type
_entity_poly.pdbx_seq_one_letter_code
_entity_poly.pdbx_strand_id
1 'polypeptide(L)'
;MNMADDLPPGWEKRESKSQPGRYYYVSPAGQTQWFPPRRSNTARSFNWRCEIEIEFGPGRLGVNLKEVAQTTNIPFPMFQAEVEELPKLPGGKPGPAEIYNWSVRPERRLYPNMRLTQVDGVALAGCKYTEVVDKLKKAARPVKLKFADVSQGLLGEGETSALDSAPTSSVNPTIASTSALASAGSQSMGALTSAPPSAYSVQKQKKEEYMNLLVTSELSNEMWRLETQKVQSTFKQLTLKWNLLSGSLSGLLEAQVKAKKEIEAATAEKAKYDEMLIQLQKQESGAIVSPEVQRMNDLSGKNAELTQDIGHMSAGNKKLRRERDANQRLLDELEAQLVHGLTQQPVLHECLVGLVDETMTSKAKIAVIRQKVAAMELEMQKEEAKTRQAEMELAQLSKVYNQQTEVILESSRGGMVVPPEPRRSPLPARPPPAEEKPPTTSPPPPTYNATPSSSSSSMFMGSSRGGLFNRSNSTDLYVCRREIPR
;
A
#
# COMPACT_ATOMS: atom_id res chain seq x y z
N MET A 1 -42.02 56.05 -29.98
CA MET A 1 -41.50 54.86 -29.25
C MET A 1 -42.70 54.05 -28.77
N ASN A 2 -42.98 52.92 -29.41
CA ASN A 2 -44.09 52.04 -29.05
C ASN A 2 -43.71 51.23 -27.81
N MET A 3 -44.27 51.58 -26.65
CA MET A 3 -44.24 50.71 -25.48
C MET A 3 -45.31 49.65 -25.67
N ALA A 4 -44.92 48.45 -26.10
CA ALA A 4 -45.81 47.29 -26.01
C ALA A 4 -46.18 47.08 -24.53
N ASP A 5 -47.47 47.11 -24.24
CA ASP A 5 -48.05 46.90 -22.91
C ASP A 5 -47.87 45.44 -22.47
N ASP A 6 -46.70 45.13 -21.89
CA ASP A 6 -46.42 43.82 -21.28
C ASP A 6 -47.13 43.69 -19.91
N LEU A 7 -48.40 43.27 -19.94
CA LEU A 7 -49.21 42.93 -18.77
C LEU A 7 -49.03 41.45 -18.36
N PRO A 8 -49.17 41.08 -17.08
CA PRO A 8 -49.16 39.68 -16.65
C PRO A 8 -50.27 38.86 -17.35
N PRO A 9 -50.07 37.54 -17.57
CA PRO A 9 -51.04 36.71 -18.30
C PRO A 9 -52.47 36.81 -17.75
N GLY A 10 -53.43 37.10 -18.63
CA GLY A 10 -54.86 37.21 -18.31
C GLY A 10 -55.32 38.58 -17.78
N TRP A 11 -54.44 39.58 -17.72
CA TRP A 11 -54.84 40.96 -17.40
C TRP A 11 -55.19 41.74 -18.66
N GLU A 12 -56.32 42.44 -18.64
CA GLU A 12 -56.75 43.30 -19.74
C GLU A 12 -56.53 44.78 -19.41
N LYS A 13 -55.96 45.54 -20.36
CA LYS A 13 -55.97 47.01 -20.33
C LYS A 13 -57.23 47.51 -21.01
N ARG A 14 -58.06 48.26 -20.29
CA ARG A 14 -59.23 48.92 -20.87
C ARG A 14 -59.14 50.42 -20.67
N GLU A 15 -59.57 51.17 -21.68
CA GLU A 15 -59.74 52.60 -21.57
C GLU A 15 -61.06 52.92 -20.86
N SER A 16 -61.03 53.92 -19.98
CA SER A 16 -62.23 54.39 -19.30
C SER A 16 -63.17 55.08 -20.27
N LYS A 17 -64.40 54.56 -20.41
CA LYS A 17 -65.45 55.19 -21.23
C LYS A 17 -65.82 56.61 -20.76
N SER A 18 -65.60 56.92 -19.47
CA SER A 18 -65.90 58.23 -18.88
C SER A 18 -64.70 59.18 -18.84
N GLN A 19 -63.48 58.68 -19.06
CA GLN A 19 -62.24 59.47 -19.03
C GLN A 19 -61.33 59.03 -20.18
N PRO A 20 -61.56 59.56 -21.40
CA PRO A 20 -60.73 59.24 -22.56
C PRO A 20 -59.26 59.59 -22.26
N GLY A 21 -58.35 58.67 -22.59
CA GLY A 21 -56.93 58.74 -22.27
C GLY A 21 -56.52 58.09 -20.94
N ARG A 22 -57.47 57.66 -20.09
CA ARG A 22 -57.17 57.00 -18.80
C ARG A 22 -57.50 55.52 -18.85
N TYR A 23 -56.52 54.69 -18.52
CA TYR A 23 -56.65 53.23 -18.57
C TYR A 23 -56.86 52.65 -17.17
N TYR A 24 -57.61 51.55 -17.11
CA TYR A 24 -57.73 50.69 -15.95
C TYR A 24 -57.44 49.24 -16.36
N TYR A 25 -57.01 48.44 -15.39
CA TYR A 25 -56.56 47.07 -15.58
C TYR A 25 -57.56 46.12 -14.95
N VAL A 26 -57.93 45.07 -15.67
CA VAL A 26 -58.91 44.07 -15.24
C VAL A 26 -58.18 42.76 -14.98
N SER A 27 -58.30 42.24 -13.77
CA SER A 27 -57.74 40.95 -13.38
C SER A 27 -58.52 39.79 -14.02
N PRO A 28 -57.92 38.59 -14.15
CA PRO A 28 -58.61 37.38 -14.59
C PRO A 28 -59.86 37.02 -13.75
N ALA A 29 -59.91 37.49 -12.50
CA ALA A 29 -61.03 37.30 -11.57
C ALA A 29 -62.11 38.40 -11.67
N GLY A 30 -61.98 39.33 -12.62
CA GLY A 30 -62.95 40.40 -12.88
C GLY A 30 -62.82 41.66 -12.02
N GLN A 31 -61.85 41.73 -11.11
CA GLN A 31 -61.58 42.95 -10.33
C GLN A 31 -60.83 44.00 -11.17
N THR A 32 -61.21 45.27 -11.02
CA THR A 32 -60.63 46.40 -11.74
C THR A 32 -59.74 47.26 -10.85
N GLN A 33 -58.65 47.78 -11.40
CA GLN A 33 -57.75 48.70 -10.70
C GLN A 33 -57.16 49.74 -11.65
N TRP A 34 -56.89 50.94 -11.13
CA TRP A 34 -56.36 52.05 -11.92
C TRP A 34 -54.85 52.00 -12.14
N PHE A 35 -54.13 51.30 -11.27
CA PHE A 35 -52.68 51.16 -11.38
C PHE A 35 -52.32 49.86 -12.09
N PRO A 36 -51.25 49.85 -12.92
CA PRO A 36 -50.78 48.63 -13.56
C PRO A 36 -50.47 47.57 -12.49
N PRO A 37 -50.93 46.32 -12.65
CA PRO A 37 -50.57 45.24 -11.74
C PRO A 37 -49.04 45.09 -11.72
N ARG A 38 -48.46 45.08 -10.51
CA ARG A 38 -47.04 44.77 -10.33
C ARG A 38 -46.82 43.37 -10.89
N ARG A 39 -45.87 43.20 -11.81
CA ARG A 39 -45.46 41.87 -12.27
C ARG A 39 -45.15 41.04 -11.03
N SER A 40 -45.81 39.89 -10.85
CA SER A 40 -45.17 38.81 -10.12
C SER A 40 -43.85 38.58 -10.82
N ASN A 41 -42.74 38.63 -10.08
CA ASN A 41 -41.39 38.54 -10.64
C ASN A 41 -41.10 37.09 -11.07
N THR A 42 -41.95 36.54 -11.94
CA THR A 42 -41.83 35.22 -12.54
C THR A 42 -40.92 35.37 -13.74
N ALA A 43 -39.76 34.73 -13.65
CA ALA A 43 -38.64 34.70 -14.60
C ALA A 43 -37.47 35.67 -14.35
N ARG A 44 -37.02 35.81 -13.10
CA ARG A 44 -35.56 35.86 -12.92
C ARG A 44 -35.04 34.43 -13.02
N SER A 45 -34.46 34.07 -14.16
CA SER A 45 -33.63 32.87 -14.26
C SER A 45 -32.37 33.11 -13.45
N PHE A 46 -32.21 32.37 -12.36
CA PHE A 46 -31.00 32.40 -11.56
C PHE A 46 -30.01 31.44 -12.18
N ASN A 47 -28.92 31.97 -12.74
CA ASN A 47 -27.85 31.15 -13.26
C ASN A 47 -26.93 30.75 -12.09
N TRP A 48 -27.20 29.63 -11.44
CA TRP A 48 -26.46 29.20 -10.25
C TRP A 48 -25.13 28.54 -10.63
N ARG A 49 -24.08 28.76 -9.82
CA ARG A 49 -22.80 28.05 -9.99
C ARG A 49 -22.92 26.55 -9.75
N CYS A 50 -23.76 26.16 -8.80
CA CYS A 50 -24.06 24.77 -8.49
C CYS A 50 -25.58 24.62 -8.44
N GLU A 51 -26.16 24.15 -9.55
CA GLU A 51 -27.55 23.70 -9.64
C GLU A 51 -27.57 22.21 -9.97
N ILE A 52 -28.43 21.48 -9.27
CA ILE A 52 -28.71 20.07 -9.54
C ILE A 52 -30.19 19.91 -9.82
N GLU A 53 -30.50 19.15 -10.86
CA GLU A 53 -31.86 18.80 -11.25
C GLU A 53 -32.06 17.31 -11.00
N ILE A 54 -33.09 16.99 -10.22
CA ILE A 54 -33.41 15.62 -9.83
C ILE A 54 -34.85 15.33 -10.23
N GLU A 55 -35.04 14.24 -10.97
CA GLU A 55 -36.36 13.71 -11.29
C GLU A 55 -36.75 12.64 -10.27
N PHE A 56 -37.80 12.89 -9.51
CA PHE A 56 -38.32 11.96 -8.51
C PHE A 56 -39.53 11.22 -9.06
N GLY A 57 -39.44 9.89 -9.08
CA GLY A 57 -40.52 9.00 -9.45
C GLY A 57 -41.72 8.99 -8.47
N PRO A 58 -42.66 8.06 -8.66
CA PRO A 58 -43.77 7.87 -7.72
C PRO A 58 -43.26 7.46 -6.33
N GLY A 59 -43.77 8.10 -5.26
CA GLY A 59 -43.43 7.75 -3.88
C GLY A 59 -42.90 8.91 -3.03
N ARG A 60 -42.10 8.58 -2.01
CA ARG A 60 -41.45 9.56 -1.12
C ARG A 60 -40.23 10.16 -1.82
N LEU A 61 -39.95 11.44 -1.61
CA LEU A 61 -38.77 12.10 -2.20
C LEU A 61 -37.46 11.67 -1.51
N GLY A 62 -37.51 11.30 -0.23
CA GLY A 62 -36.30 11.01 0.56
C GLY A 62 -35.51 12.27 0.92
N VAL A 63 -36.19 13.42 0.98
CA VAL A 63 -35.62 14.72 1.35
C VAL A 63 -36.54 15.36 2.38
N ASN A 64 -35.98 15.81 3.50
CA ASN A 64 -36.68 16.69 4.44
C ASN A 64 -36.38 18.15 4.08
N LEU A 65 -37.42 18.97 3.99
CA LEU A 65 -37.32 20.39 3.70
C LEU A 65 -37.66 21.20 4.95
N LYS A 66 -36.82 22.18 5.26
CA LYS A 66 -37.02 23.12 6.36
C LYS A 66 -37.24 24.53 5.84
N GLU A 67 -37.98 25.32 6.62
CA GLU A 67 -38.17 26.74 6.38
C GLU A 67 -36.90 27.53 6.75
N VAL A 68 -36.44 28.35 5.82
CA VAL A 68 -35.28 29.22 6.02
C VAL A 68 -35.67 30.36 6.98
N ALA A 69 -35.08 30.37 8.17
CA ALA A 69 -35.34 31.40 9.18
C ALA A 69 -34.89 32.78 8.68
N GLN A 70 -35.78 33.76 8.54
CA GLN A 70 -35.42 35.06 7.96
C GLN A 70 -34.63 35.95 8.94
N THR A 71 -33.30 35.95 8.81
CA THR A 71 -32.39 36.86 9.54
C THR A 71 -31.78 37.91 8.60
N THR A 72 -31.21 38.98 9.16
CA THR A 72 -30.77 40.19 8.42
C THR A 72 -29.64 39.98 7.41
N ASN A 73 -28.91 38.86 7.44
CA ASN A 73 -27.74 38.59 6.58
C ASN A 73 -27.89 37.35 5.69
N ILE A 74 -29.11 36.97 5.32
CA ILE A 74 -29.32 35.74 4.55
C ILE A 74 -29.16 35.98 3.04
N PRO A 75 -28.30 35.21 2.37
CA PRO A 75 -28.17 35.30 0.92
C PRO A 75 -29.46 34.80 0.26
N PHE A 76 -29.95 35.48 -0.78
CA PHE A 76 -31.14 35.11 -1.59
C PHE A 76 -32.43 34.82 -0.78
N PRO A 77 -32.93 35.76 0.06
CA PRO A 77 -34.06 35.54 0.99
C PRO A 77 -35.39 35.17 0.30
N MET A 78 -35.45 35.29 -1.02
CA MET A 78 -36.59 34.92 -1.84
C MET A 78 -36.83 33.41 -1.97
N PHE A 79 -35.86 32.55 -1.60
CA PHE A 79 -36.05 31.09 -1.55
C PHE A 79 -36.15 30.66 -0.09
N GLN A 80 -37.32 30.17 0.31
CA GLN A 80 -37.65 29.90 1.72
C GLN A 80 -37.62 28.42 2.11
N ALA A 81 -37.29 27.52 1.19
CA ALA A 81 -37.19 26.08 1.45
C ALA A 81 -35.74 25.60 1.23
N GLU A 82 -35.17 24.96 2.25
CA GLU A 82 -33.84 24.35 2.22
C GLU A 82 -33.89 22.87 2.61
N VAL A 83 -32.90 22.11 2.15
CA VAL A 83 -32.74 20.70 2.52
C VAL A 83 -32.21 20.63 3.95
N GLU A 84 -32.97 20.01 4.85
CA GLU A 84 -32.56 19.81 6.24
C GLU A 84 -31.71 18.54 6.37
N GLU A 85 -32.27 17.43 5.92
CA GLU A 85 -31.66 16.11 6.04
C GLU A 85 -32.17 15.20 4.92
N LEU A 86 -31.39 14.18 4.59
CA LEU A 86 -31.77 13.09 3.70
C LEU A 86 -32.10 11.86 4.57
N PRO A 87 -33.36 11.70 5.02
CA PRO A 87 -33.72 10.60 5.91
C PRO A 87 -33.61 9.25 5.19
N LYS A 88 -33.09 8.24 5.90
CA LYS A 88 -33.13 6.85 5.46
C LYS A 88 -34.54 6.30 5.61
N LEU A 89 -34.98 5.47 4.67
CA LEU A 89 -36.28 4.81 4.75
C LEU A 89 -36.31 3.83 5.94
N PRO A 90 -37.50 3.55 6.51
CA PRO A 90 -37.64 2.56 7.57
C PRO A 90 -37.07 1.21 7.11
N GLY A 91 -36.10 0.68 7.87
CA GLY A 91 -35.30 -0.49 7.49
C GLY A 91 -33.88 -0.17 6.97
N GLY A 92 -33.42 1.09 7.08
CA GLY A 92 -32.05 1.48 6.77
C GLY A 92 -31.74 1.54 5.27
N LYS A 93 -32.74 1.35 4.41
CA LYS A 93 -32.61 1.43 2.96
C LYS A 93 -32.46 2.91 2.52
N PRO A 94 -31.63 3.19 1.51
CA PRO A 94 -31.45 4.54 0.99
C PRO A 94 -32.75 5.08 0.39
N GLY A 95 -33.08 6.34 0.68
CA GLY A 95 -34.20 7.04 0.04
C GLY A 95 -33.90 7.40 -1.43
N PRO A 96 -34.89 7.78 -2.25
CA PRO A 96 -34.65 8.13 -3.65
C PRO A 96 -33.61 9.24 -3.87
N ALA A 97 -33.55 10.23 -2.98
CA ALA A 97 -32.50 11.26 -3.01
C ALA A 97 -31.09 10.71 -2.73
N GLU A 98 -30.96 9.72 -1.85
CA GLU A 98 -29.69 9.08 -1.54
C GLU A 98 -29.25 8.12 -2.67
N ILE A 99 -30.20 7.44 -3.31
CA ILE A 99 -29.98 6.66 -4.54
C ILE A 99 -29.47 7.57 -5.66
N TYR A 100 -30.06 8.76 -5.84
CA TYR A 100 -29.56 9.76 -6.78
C TYR A 100 -28.10 10.13 -6.46
N ASN A 101 -27.77 10.41 -5.19
CA ASN A 101 -26.41 10.74 -4.77
C ASN A 101 -25.38 9.64 -5.08
N TRP A 102 -25.78 8.37 -5.06
CA TRP A 102 -24.90 7.26 -5.44
C TRP A 102 -24.67 7.17 -6.95
N SER A 103 -25.62 7.63 -7.76
CA SER A 103 -25.52 7.62 -9.21
C SER A 103 -24.68 8.77 -9.80
N VAL A 104 -24.36 9.79 -8.99
CA VAL A 104 -23.67 11.01 -9.44
C VAL A 104 -22.32 11.23 -8.73
N ARG A 105 -21.44 11.99 -9.39
CA ARG A 105 -20.15 12.41 -8.84
C ARG A 105 -20.36 13.35 -7.63
N PRO A 106 -19.40 13.42 -6.68
CA PRO A 106 -19.53 14.20 -5.45
C PRO A 106 -19.95 15.66 -5.66
N GLU A 107 -19.53 16.28 -6.76
CA GLU A 107 -19.79 17.70 -7.08
C GLU A 107 -21.26 17.97 -7.50
N ARG A 108 -22.03 16.91 -7.78
CA ARG A 108 -23.46 17.00 -8.17
C ARG A 108 -24.40 16.30 -7.19
N ARG A 109 -23.92 15.96 -6.00
CA ARG A 109 -24.73 15.35 -4.95
C ARG A 109 -25.59 16.40 -4.26
N LEU A 110 -26.78 15.98 -3.86
CA LEU A 110 -27.65 16.71 -2.95
C LEU A 110 -27.10 16.60 -1.53
N TYR A 111 -26.96 17.72 -0.83
CA TYR A 111 -26.54 17.78 0.57
C TYR A 111 -27.40 18.76 1.37
N PRO A 112 -27.37 18.68 2.72
CA PRO A 112 -28.05 19.64 3.59
C PRO A 112 -27.68 21.09 3.28
N ASN A 113 -28.62 22.01 3.50
CA ASN A 113 -28.53 23.46 3.26
C ASN A 113 -28.56 23.91 1.78
N MET A 114 -28.73 22.99 0.83
CA MET A 114 -29.09 23.38 -0.54
C MET A 114 -30.52 23.93 -0.59
N ARG A 115 -30.76 24.98 -1.38
CA ARG A 115 -32.11 25.57 -1.49
C ARG A 115 -32.87 25.04 -2.68
N LEU A 116 -34.17 24.83 -2.48
CA LEU A 116 -35.08 24.46 -3.56
C LEU A 116 -35.43 25.70 -4.39
N THR A 117 -35.05 25.70 -5.66
CA THR A 117 -35.18 26.85 -6.56
C THR A 117 -36.32 26.68 -7.55
N GLN A 118 -36.59 25.45 -8.01
CA GLN A 118 -37.67 25.16 -8.97
C GLN A 118 -38.38 23.84 -8.67
N VAL A 119 -39.67 23.80 -9.00
CA VAL A 119 -40.52 22.60 -9.02
C VAL A 119 -41.20 22.54 -10.39
N ASP A 120 -40.98 21.46 -11.15
CA ASP A 120 -41.49 21.25 -12.51
C ASP A 120 -41.26 22.46 -13.45
N GLY A 121 -40.07 23.06 -13.37
CA GLY A 121 -39.69 24.23 -14.15
C GLY A 121 -40.29 25.57 -13.66
N VAL A 122 -41.10 25.56 -12.61
CA VAL A 122 -41.65 26.77 -11.99
C VAL A 122 -40.71 27.28 -10.92
N ALA A 123 -40.18 28.49 -11.09
CA ALA A 123 -39.34 29.16 -10.10
C ALA A 123 -40.09 29.43 -8.79
N LEU A 124 -39.46 29.09 -7.66
CA LEU A 124 -40.00 29.31 -6.31
C LEU A 124 -39.61 30.65 -5.69
N ALA A 125 -38.99 31.52 -6.49
CA ALA A 125 -38.64 32.88 -6.15
C ALA A 125 -39.83 33.66 -5.57
N GLY A 126 -39.74 34.04 -4.30
CA GLY A 126 -40.75 34.84 -3.60
C GLY A 126 -41.96 34.04 -3.10
N CYS A 127 -41.97 32.71 -3.28
CA CYS A 127 -42.99 31.84 -2.68
C CYS A 127 -42.70 31.63 -1.18
N LYS A 128 -43.75 31.57 -0.36
CA LYS A 128 -43.61 31.20 1.06
C LYS A 128 -43.35 29.71 1.21
N TYR A 129 -42.73 29.28 2.31
CA TYR A 129 -42.49 27.85 2.58
C TYR A 129 -43.78 27.00 2.47
N THR A 130 -44.90 27.48 3.00
CA THR A 130 -46.20 26.81 2.89
C THR A 130 -46.66 26.61 1.44
N GLU A 131 -46.47 27.63 0.60
CA GLU A 131 -46.82 27.58 -0.82
C GLU A 131 -45.91 26.62 -1.60
N VAL A 132 -44.64 26.53 -1.22
CA VAL A 132 -43.67 25.57 -1.78
C VAL A 132 -44.10 24.13 -1.46
N VAL A 133 -44.48 23.86 -0.20
CA VAL A 133 -44.98 22.55 0.21
C VAL A 133 -46.28 22.19 -0.51
N ASP A 134 -47.19 23.14 -0.68
CA ASP A 134 -48.44 22.93 -1.39
C ASP A 134 -48.21 22.66 -2.89
N LYS A 135 -47.27 23.36 -3.53
CA LYS A 135 -46.85 23.07 -4.91
C LYS A 135 -46.25 21.68 -5.03
N LEU A 136 -45.43 21.26 -4.07
CA LEU A 136 -44.83 19.92 -4.06
C LEU A 136 -45.85 18.80 -3.85
N LYS A 137 -46.91 19.06 -3.08
CA LYS A 137 -48.04 18.12 -2.88
C LYS A 137 -48.94 18.02 -4.12
N LYS A 138 -49.11 19.12 -4.86
CA LYS A 138 -49.96 19.19 -6.07
C LYS A 138 -49.22 18.77 -7.34
N ALA A 139 -47.89 18.74 -7.33
CA ALA A 139 -47.08 18.32 -8.47
C ALA A 139 -47.40 16.87 -8.89
N ALA A 140 -47.59 16.67 -10.19
CA ALA A 140 -47.76 15.34 -10.75
C ALA A 140 -46.42 14.59 -10.67
N ARG A 141 -46.45 13.28 -10.40
CA ARG A 141 -45.25 12.45 -10.38
C ARG A 141 -45.08 11.76 -11.73
N PRO A 142 -43.86 11.70 -12.31
CA PRO A 142 -42.58 12.13 -11.75
C PRO A 142 -42.41 13.66 -11.69
N VAL A 143 -41.82 14.15 -10.60
CA VAL A 143 -41.63 15.60 -10.33
C VAL A 143 -40.15 15.97 -10.51
N LYS A 144 -39.87 17.06 -11.22
CA LYS A 144 -38.52 17.59 -11.42
C LYS A 144 -38.25 18.71 -10.44
N LEU A 145 -37.27 18.51 -9.56
CA LEU A 145 -36.87 19.49 -8.56
C LEU A 145 -35.47 20.01 -8.86
N LYS A 146 -35.30 21.32 -8.75
CA LYS A 146 -33.98 21.95 -8.83
C LYS A 146 -33.53 22.47 -7.49
N PHE A 147 -32.31 22.10 -7.11
CA PHE A 147 -31.67 22.57 -5.90
C PHE A 147 -30.41 23.35 -6.26
N ALA A 148 -30.15 24.44 -5.56
CA ALA A 148 -28.95 25.23 -5.74
C ALA A 148 -28.20 25.46 -4.43
N ASP A 149 -26.86 25.49 -4.52
CA ASP A 149 -26.02 25.93 -3.42
C ASP A 149 -25.94 27.45 -3.38
N VAL A 150 -26.58 28.02 -2.37
CA VAL A 150 -26.66 29.47 -2.16
C VAL A 150 -25.32 30.05 -1.72
N SER A 151 -24.44 29.27 -1.09
CA SER A 151 -23.11 29.70 -0.66
C SER A 151 -22.15 29.89 -1.84
N GLN A 152 -22.36 29.15 -2.92
CA GLN A 152 -21.58 29.27 -4.16
C GLN A 152 -22.03 30.46 -5.02
N GLY A 153 -23.29 30.89 -4.89
CA GLY A 153 -23.84 32.07 -5.57
C GLY A 153 -24.16 31.85 -7.05
N LEU A 154 -24.30 32.94 -7.80
CA LEU A 154 -24.64 32.94 -9.22
C LEU A 154 -23.38 32.94 -10.11
N LEU A 155 -23.46 32.32 -11.28
CA LEU A 155 -22.54 32.50 -12.40
C LEU A 155 -22.61 33.97 -12.85
N GLY A 156 -21.44 34.61 -13.02
CA GLY A 156 -21.39 35.98 -13.49
C GLY A 156 -21.85 36.09 -14.94
N GLU A 157 -22.49 37.21 -15.33
CA GLU A 157 -22.77 37.49 -16.74
C GLU A 157 -21.44 37.55 -17.51
N GLY A 158 -21.14 36.50 -18.28
CA GLY A 158 -19.88 36.33 -19.02
C GLY A 158 -19.26 34.94 -18.94
N GLU A 159 -19.65 34.11 -17.97
CA GLU A 159 -19.20 32.71 -17.88
C GLU A 159 -20.27 31.79 -18.50
N THR A 160 -20.18 31.55 -19.81
CA THR A 160 -20.96 30.47 -20.45
C THR A 160 -20.51 29.13 -19.91
N SER A 161 -21.45 28.26 -19.55
CA SER A 161 -21.23 26.90 -19.05
C SER A 161 -20.38 26.06 -20.01
N ALA A 162 -19.06 26.14 -19.88
CA ALA A 162 -18.10 25.32 -20.62
C ALA A 162 -17.80 24.05 -19.81
N LEU A 163 -18.72 23.09 -19.89
CA LEU A 163 -18.46 21.69 -19.53
C LEU A 163 -19.08 20.79 -20.61
N ASP A 164 -18.65 21.01 -21.85
CA ASP A 164 -18.50 19.90 -22.79
C ASP A 164 -17.30 20.17 -23.71
N SER A 165 -16.52 19.12 -23.98
CA SER A 165 -15.32 19.05 -24.84
C SER A 165 -13.95 19.51 -24.26
N ALA A 166 -13.03 18.56 -24.15
CA ALA A 166 -11.57 18.75 -24.11
C ALA A 166 -10.98 18.48 -25.52
N PRO A 167 -9.66 18.58 -25.76
CA PRO A 167 -8.75 19.72 -25.56
C PRO A 167 -7.95 20.06 -26.84
N THR A 168 -7.56 21.32 -27.10
CA THR A 168 -6.39 21.61 -27.98
C THR A 168 -5.74 22.97 -27.68
N SER A 169 -4.47 22.88 -27.29
CA SER A 169 -3.30 23.73 -27.61
C SER A 169 -3.43 25.22 -27.98
N SER A 170 -2.60 26.00 -27.26
CA SER A 170 -1.78 27.15 -27.68
C SER A 170 -2.48 28.44 -28.16
N VAL A 171 -2.17 29.57 -27.50
CA VAL A 171 -1.39 30.72 -28.04
C VAL A 171 -1.34 31.84 -26.98
N ASN A 172 -0.22 32.58 -27.01
CA ASN A 172 0.28 33.66 -26.14
C ASN A 172 -0.70 34.80 -25.74
N PRO A 173 -0.37 35.58 -24.68
CA PRO A 173 -1.15 36.72 -24.24
C PRO A 173 -0.80 37.98 -25.05
N THR A 174 -1.79 38.57 -25.74
CA THR A 174 -1.67 39.92 -26.29
C THR A 174 -2.35 40.90 -25.34
N ILE A 175 -1.54 41.81 -24.81
CA ILE A 175 -1.93 43.01 -24.07
C ILE A 175 -2.77 43.88 -25.01
N ALA A 176 -4.05 44.07 -24.69
CA ALA A 176 -4.92 45.04 -25.35
C ALA A 176 -5.25 46.16 -24.37
N SER A 177 -4.49 47.25 -24.49
CA SER A 177 -4.85 48.55 -23.96
C SER A 177 -6.08 49.07 -24.72
N THR A 178 -7.22 49.20 -24.04
CA THR A 178 -8.38 49.91 -24.58
C THR A 178 -8.41 51.32 -24.01
N SER A 179 -7.85 52.26 -24.76
CA SER A 179 -8.17 53.69 -24.69
C SER A 179 -9.53 53.92 -25.35
N ALA A 180 -10.59 53.98 -24.55
CA ALA A 180 -11.89 54.50 -24.94
C ALA A 180 -12.12 55.81 -24.19
N LEU A 181 -11.74 56.92 -24.82
CA LEU A 181 -12.16 58.26 -24.39
C LEU A 181 -13.00 58.86 -25.51
N ALA A 182 -14.22 59.17 -25.11
CA ALA A 182 -15.32 59.61 -25.93
C ALA A 182 -14.99 60.91 -26.67
N SER A 183 -15.28 60.90 -27.97
CA SER A 183 -15.49 62.10 -28.77
C SER A 183 -16.68 62.89 -28.20
N ALA A 184 -16.39 63.93 -27.42
CA ALA A 184 -17.36 64.97 -27.11
C ALA A 184 -17.53 65.83 -28.36
N GLY A 185 -18.65 65.65 -29.05
CA GLY A 185 -19.06 66.49 -30.17
C GLY A 185 -19.27 67.93 -29.72
N SER A 186 -18.44 68.84 -30.20
CA SER A 186 -18.76 70.27 -30.26
C SER A 186 -19.28 70.55 -31.66
N GLN A 187 -20.61 70.55 -31.81
CA GLN A 187 -21.26 71.15 -32.97
C GLN A 187 -21.21 72.68 -32.80
N SER A 188 -20.34 73.34 -33.56
CA SER A 188 -20.37 74.79 -33.73
C SER A 188 -21.13 75.12 -35.02
N MET A 189 -22.38 75.56 -34.89
CA MET A 189 -23.09 76.32 -35.93
C MET A 189 -23.74 77.51 -35.25
N GLY A 190 -23.28 78.71 -35.61
CA GLY A 190 -23.76 79.97 -35.05
C GLY A 190 -22.75 81.09 -35.24
N ALA A 191 -22.47 81.45 -36.50
CA ALA A 191 -21.94 82.77 -36.79
C ALA A 191 -22.99 83.81 -36.37
N LEU A 192 -22.62 84.82 -35.58
CA LEU A 192 -23.06 86.20 -35.66
C LEU A 192 -22.26 87.05 -34.65
N THR A 193 -21.44 87.96 -35.19
CA THR A 193 -21.02 89.26 -34.63
C THR A 193 -20.72 89.38 -33.12
N SER A 194 -19.45 89.51 -32.75
CA SER A 194 -19.06 90.24 -31.53
C SER A 194 -17.66 90.81 -31.66
N ALA A 195 -17.47 92.04 -31.18
CA ALA A 195 -16.20 92.73 -31.02
C ALA A 195 -15.11 91.81 -30.39
N PRO A 196 -13.80 92.08 -30.63
CA PRO A 196 -12.74 91.29 -30.03
C PRO A 196 -12.96 91.24 -28.51
N PRO A 197 -12.93 90.04 -27.89
CA PRO A 197 -13.13 89.91 -26.46
C PRO A 197 -12.08 90.78 -25.75
N SER A 198 -12.53 91.64 -24.84
CA SER A 198 -11.65 92.46 -24.03
C SER A 198 -10.56 91.57 -23.41
N ALA A 199 -9.30 92.00 -23.43
CA ALA A 199 -8.16 91.21 -22.94
C ALA A 199 -8.40 90.62 -21.53
N TYR A 200 -9.19 91.33 -20.73
CA TYR A 200 -9.65 90.89 -19.42
C TYR A 200 -10.53 89.61 -19.46
N SER A 201 -11.47 89.52 -20.40
CA SER A 201 -12.35 88.34 -20.56
C SER A 201 -11.59 87.10 -21.02
N VAL A 202 -10.64 87.26 -21.93
CA VAL A 202 -9.74 86.17 -22.36
C VAL A 202 -8.85 85.72 -21.21
N GLN A 203 -8.35 86.64 -20.39
CA GLN A 203 -7.55 86.31 -19.21
C GLN A 203 -8.37 85.59 -18.14
N LYS A 204 -9.61 86.00 -17.91
CA LYS A 204 -10.54 85.30 -17.02
C LYS A 204 -10.83 83.88 -17.50
N GLN A 205 -11.11 83.71 -18.80
CA GLN A 205 -11.35 82.39 -19.40
C GLN A 205 -10.11 81.49 -19.28
N LYS A 206 -8.91 81.99 -19.59
CA LYS A 206 -7.66 81.23 -19.41
C LYS A 206 -7.43 80.80 -17.96
N LYS A 207 -7.80 81.64 -16.98
CA LYS A 207 -7.70 81.32 -15.56
C LYS A 207 -8.70 80.22 -15.17
N GLU A 208 -9.92 80.27 -15.69
CA GLU A 208 -10.95 79.24 -15.47
C GLU A 208 -10.55 77.90 -16.13
N GLU A 209 -10.03 77.93 -17.35
CA GLU A 209 -9.51 76.74 -18.05
C GLU A 209 -8.33 76.12 -17.30
N TYR A 210 -7.38 76.94 -16.82
CA TYR A 210 -6.26 76.46 -16.01
C TYR A 210 -6.73 75.82 -14.69
N MET A 211 -7.68 76.45 -14.00
CA MET A 211 -8.26 75.90 -12.78
C MET A 211 -8.99 74.58 -13.05
N ASN A 212 -9.78 74.50 -14.13
CA ASN A 212 -10.45 73.27 -14.54
C ASN A 212 -9.44 72.17 -14.89
N LEU A 213 -8.35 72.50 -15.57
CA LEU A 213 -7.29 71.55 -15.89
C LEU A 213 -6.60 71.03 -14.62
N LEU A 214 -6.31 71.91 -13.66
CA LEU A 214 -5.70 71.51 -12.39
C LEU A 214 -6.63 70.56 -11.62
N VAL A 215 -7.90 70.93 -11.44
CA VAL A 215 -8.90 70.10 -10.75
C VAL A 215 -9.08 68.74 -11.44
N THR A 216 -9.20 68.72 -12.77
CA THR A 216 -9.37 67.46 -13.51
C THR A 216 -8.12 66.59 -13.46
N SER A 217 -6.91 67.17 -13.47
CA SER A 217 -5.66 66.42 -13.33
C SER A 217 -5.51 65.81 -11.93
N GLU A 218 -5.86 66.55 -10.87
CA GLU A 218 -5.83 66.05 -9.49
C GLU A 218 -6.88 64.95 -9.28
N LEU A 219 -8.10 65.15 -9.79
CA LEU A 219 -9.15 64.12 -9.72
C LEU A 219 -8.74 62.85 -10.47
N SER A 220 -8.08 62.98 -11.62
CA SER A 220 -7.54 61.85 -12.39
C SER A 220 -6.46 61.10 -11.61
N ASN A 221 -5.53 61.83 -10.98
CA ASN A 221 -4.48 61.26 -10.13
C ASN A 221 -5.07 60.52 -8.92
N GLU A 222 -6.06 61.11 -8.23
CA GLU A 222 -6.78 60.47 -7.13
C GLU A 222 -7.52 59.21 -7.58
N MET A 223 -8.23 59.29 -8.71
CA MET A 223 -8.95 58.16 -9.29
C MET A 223 -8.01 57.00 -9.64
N TRP A 224 -6.85 57.29 -10.25
CA TRP A 224 -5.86 56.27 -10.55
C TRP A 224 -5.25 55.69 -9.27
N ARG A 225 -4.96 56.52 -8.26
CA ARG A 225 -4.47 56.04 -6.97
C ARG A 225 -5.46 55.07 -6.31
N LEU A 226 -6.75 55.42 -6.30
CA LEU A 226 -7.82 54.58 -5.74
C LEU A 226 -7.96 53.27 -6.51
N GLU A 227 -7.95 53.31 -7.85
CA GLU A 227 -8.05 52.09 -8.66
C GLU A 227 -6.81 51.19 -8.46
N THR A 228 -5.62 51.77 -8.37
CA THR A 228 -4.38 51.02 -8.07
C THR A 228 -4.45 50.36 -6.70
N GLN A 229 -4.90 51.09 -5.68
CA GLN A 229 -5.05 50.55 -4.33
C GLN A 229 -6.08 49.40 -4.30
N LYS A 230 -7.19 49.55 -5.03
CA LYS A 230 -8.21 48.52 -5.17
C LYS A 230 -7.65 47.26 -5.84
N VAL A 231 -6.92 47.40 -6.95
CA VAL A 231 -6.25 46.28 -7.64
C VAL A 231 -5.22 45.59 -6.73
N GLN A 232 -4.43 46.36 -5.97
CA GLN A 232 -3.48 45.77 -5.03
C GLN A 232 -4.17 45.00 -3.90
N SER A 233 -5.30 45.52 -3.40
CA SER A 233 -6.10 44.85 -2.37
C SER A 233 -6.69 43.54 -2.88
N THR A 234 -7.27 43.55 -4.10
CA THR A 234 -7.82 42.33 -4.71
C THR A 234 -6.72 41.32 -5.01
N PHE A 235 -5.56 41.75 -5.49
CA PHE A 235 -4.40 40.89 -5.71
C PHE A 235 -3.98 40.19 -4.41
N LYS A 236 -3.80 40.94 -3.32
CA LYS A 236 -3.46 40.36 -2.00
C LYS A 236 -4.49 39.32 -1.54
N GLN A 237 -5.79 39.61 -1.70
CA GLN A 237 -6.83 38.65 -1.36
C GLN A 237 -6.77 37.39 -2.23
N LEU A 238 -6.54 37.53 -3.53
CA LEU A 238 -6.38 36.40 -4.44
C LEU A 238 -5.16 35.55 -4.08
N THR A 239 -4.03 36.16 -3.74
CA THR A 239 -2.83 35.44 -3.31
C THR A 239 -3.11 34.62 -2.05
N LEU A 240 -3.78 35.19 -1.05
CA LEU A 240 -4.13 34.46 0.18
C LEU A 240 -5.07 33.29 -0.11
N LYS A 241 -6.10 33.52 -0.93
CA LYS A 241 -7.03 32.46 -1.36
C LYS A 241 -6.31 31.35 -2.13
N TRP A 242 -5.42 31.72 -3.04
CA TRP A 242 -4.61 30.78 -3.80
C TRP A 242 -3.73 29.93 -2.88
N ASN A 243 -3.02 30.54 -1.93
CA ASN A 243 -2.16 29.81 -1.00
C ASN A 243 -2.95 28.83 -0.13
N LEU A 244 -4.13 29.23 0.35
CA LEU A 244 -5.01 28.36 1.14
C LEU A 244 -5.52 27.17 0.31
N LEU A 245 -6.02 27.44 -0.91
CA LEU A 245 -6.52 26.41 -1.81
C LEU A 245 -5.40 25.45 -2.24
N SER A 246 -4.24 25.98 -2.60
CA SER A 246 -3.08 25.18 -2.99
C SER A 246 -2.61 24.29 -1.85
N GLY A 247 -2.54 24.81 -0.61
CA GLY A 247 -2.17 24.01 0.55
C GLY A 247 -3.18 22.89 0.83
N SER A 248 -4.49 23.20 0.74
CA SER A 248 -5.54 22.19 0.88
C SER A 248 -5.47 21.12 -0.21
N LEU A 249 -5.20 21.52 -1.46
CA LEU A 249 -5.06 20.59 -2.58
C LEU A 249 -3.85 19.67 -2.39
N SER A 250 -2.69 20.23 -2.02
CA SER A 250 -1.50 19.44 -1.70
C SER A 250 -1.76 18.42 -0.60
N GLY A 251 -2.40 18.84 0.50
CA GLY A 251 -2.76 17.93 1.59
C GLY A 251 -3.72 16.81 1.18
N LEU A 252 -4.71 17.12 0.33
CA LEU A 252 -5.63 16.12 -0.21
C LEU A 252 -4.93 15.13 -1.15
N LEU A 253 -3.99 15.60 -1.98
CA LEU A 253 -3.21 14.74 -2.87
C LEU A 253 -2.30 13.79 -2.06
N GLU A 254 -1.65 14.28 -1.01
CA GLU A 254 -0.85 13.45 -0.12
C GLU A 254 -1.70 12.39 0.59
N ALA A 255 -2.86 12.78 1.11
CA ALA A 255 -3.81 11.85 1.74
C ALA A 255 -4.31 10.80 0.74
N GLN A 256 -4.58 11.19 -0.51
CA GLN A 256 -4.98 10.26 -1.58
C GLN A 256 -3.89 9.24 -1.87
N VAL A 257 -2.62 9.67 -1.97
CA VAL A 257 -1.49 8.75 -2.21
C VAL A 257 -1.31 7.80 -1.03
N LYS A 258 -1.43 8.29 0.21
CA LYS A 258 -1.35 7.45 1.41
C LYS A 258 -2.47 6.40 1.45
N ALA A 259 -3.71 6.80 1.18
CA ALA A 259 -4.85 5.89 1.15
C ALA A 259 -4.68 4.81 0.06
N LYS A 260 -4.15 5.16 -1.13
CA LYS A 260 -3.86 4.17 -2.17
C LYS A 260 -2.84 3.12 -1.71
N LYS A 261 -1.76 3.53 -1.05
CA LYS A 261 -0.76 2.59 -0.49
C LYS A 261 -1.36 1.67 0.57
N GLU A 262 -2.22 2.20 1.44
CA GLU A 262 -2.92 1.40 2.44
C GLU A 262 -3.88 0.37 1.80
N ILE A 263 -4.58 0.75 0.73
CA ILE A 263 -5.43 -0.17 -0.04
C ILE A 263 -4.59 -1.27 -0.69
N GLU A 264 -3.46 -0.94 -1.31
CA GLU A 264 -2.55 -1.92 -1.92
C GLU A 264 -2.02 -2.91 -0.88
N ALA A 265 -1.58 -2.42 0.29
CA ALA A 265 -1.12 -3.26 1.39
C ALA A 265 -2.22 -4.18 1.92
N ALA A 266 -3.42 -3.65 2.17
CA ALA A 266 -4.57 -4.45 2.61
C ALA A 266 -4.99 -5.50 1.57
N THR A 267 -4.88 -5.18 0.27
CA THR A 267 -5.19 -6.12 -0.81
C THR A 267 -4.17 -7.25 -0.87
N ALA A 268 -2.88 -6.95 -0.69
CA ALA A 268 -1.82 -7.96 -0.64
C ALA A 268 -1.96 -8.87 0.59
N GLU A 269 -2.27 -8.31 1.77
CA GLU A 269 -2.53 -9.10 2.98
C GLU A 269 -3.75 -9.99 2.82
N LYS A 270 -4.85 -9.47 2.26
CA LYS A 270 -6.04 -10.25 1.96
C LYS A 270 -5.70 -11.44 1.06
N ALA A 271 -4.97 -11.21 -0.04
CA ALA A 271 -4.59 -12.28 -0.95
C ALA A 271 -3.75 -13.38 -0.26
N LYS A 272 -2.82 -12.98 0.62
CA LYS A 272 -2.02 -13.92 1.44
C LYS A 272 -2.90 -14.75 2.38
N TYR A 273 -3.88 -14.13 3.04
CA TYR A 273 -4.77 -14.87 3.93
C TYR A 273 -5.75 -15.76 3.18
N ASP A 274 -6.25 -15.33 2.02
CA ASP A 274 -7.08 -16.15 1.15
C ASP A 274 -6.30 -17.40 0.69
N GLU A 275 -5.03 -17.26 0.31
CA GLU A 275 -4.17 -18.41 -0.03
C GLU A 275 -3.95 -19.35 1.16
N MET A 276 -3.64 -18.80 2.35
CA MET A 276 -3.49 -19.60 3.57
C MET A 276 -4.78 -20.37 3.90
N LEU A 277 -5.93 -19.73 3.73
CA LEU A 277 -7.23 -20.34 3.99
C LEU A 277 -7.52 -21.48 3.00
N ILE A 278 -7.16 -21.31 1.72
CA ILE A 278 -7.22 -22.39 0.72
C ILE A 278 -6.30 -23.56 1.12
N GLN A 279 -5.08 -23.29 1.59
CA GLN A 279 -4.17 -24.35 2.04
C GLN A 279 -4.73 -25.11 3.25
N LEU A 280 -5.27 -24.39 4.23
CA LEU A 280 -5.90 -25.00 5.41
C LEU A 280 -7.13 -25.84 5.03
N GLN A 281 -7.97 -25.36 4.11
CA GLN A 281 -9.10 -26.14 3.60
C GLN A 281 -8.64 -27.44 2.91
N LYS A 282 -7.55 -27.39 2.14
CA LYS A 282 -6.96 -28.60 1.53
C LYS A 282 -6.40 -29.56 2.58
N GLN A 283 -5.90 -29.06 3.71
CA GLN A 283 -5.47 -29.89 4.83
C GLN A 283 -6.67 -30.53 5.54
N GLU A 284 -7.73 -29.77 5.78
CA GLU A 284 -8.97 -30.25 6.39
C GLU A 284 -9.66 -31.31 5.52
N SER A 285 -9.68 -31.12 4.20
CA SER A 285 -10.22 -32.10 3.25
C SER A 285 -9.31 -33.32 3.05
N GLY A 286 -8.14 -33.36 3.70
CA GLY A 286 -7.14 -34.42 3.55
C GLY A 286 -6.44 -34.46 2.17
N ALA A 287 -6.60 -33.44 1.34
CA ALA A 287 -5.96 -33.36 0.02
C ALA A 287 -4.46 -33.01 0.12
N ILE A 288 -4.05 -32.36 1.22
CA ILE A 288 -2.65 -32.04 1.52
C ILE A 288 -2.35 -32.46 2.96
N VAL A 289 -1.22 -33.14 3.17
CA VAL A 289 -0.74 -33.48 4.51
C VAL A 289 -0.14 -32.24 5.17
N SER A 290 -0.45 -32.01 6.45
CA SER A 290 0.13 -30.90 7.20
C SER A 290 1.66 -30.92 7.13
N PRO A 291 2.33 -29.78 6.93
CA PRO A 291 3.79 -29.72 6.80
C PRO A 291 4.52 -30.22 8.05
N GLU A 292 3.92 -30.09 9.24
CA GLU A 292 4.45 -30.67 10.48
C GLU A 292 4.43 -32.21 10.45
N VAL A 293 3.34 -32.79 9.93
CA VAL A 293 3.20 -34.25 9.78
C VAL A 293 4.18 -34.77 8.73
N GLN A 294 4.38 -34.04 7.62
CA GLN A 294 5.38 -34.39 6.63
C GLN A 294 6.79 -34.39 7.23
N ARG A 295 7.15 -33.34 7.98
CA ARG A 295 8.45 -33.25 8.66
C ARG A 295 8.64 -34.39 9.67
N MET A 296 7.60 -34.74 10.41
CA MET A 296 7.62 -35.86 11.35
C MET A 296 7.85 -37.19 10.62
N ASN A 297 7.19 -37.43 9.49
CA ASN A 297 7.39 -38.62 8.67
C ASN A 297 8.83 -38.70 8.14
N ASP A 298 9.38 -37.59 7.64
CA ASP A 298 10.74 -37.54 7.13
C ASP A 298 11.77 -37.82 8.23
N LEU A 299 11.57 -37.27 9.44
CA LEU A 299 12.41 -37.54 10.60
C LEU A 299 12.28 -38.98 11.08
N SER A 300 11.07 -39.53 11.07
CA SER A 300 10.84 -40.94 11.41
C SER A 300 11.54 -41.88 10.42
N GLY A 301 11.50 -41.57 9.12
CA GLY A 301 12.22 -42.32 8.09
C GLY A 301 13.72 -42.29 8.31
N LYS A 302 14.30 -41.11 8.56
CA LYS A 302 15.73 -40.97 8.88
C LYS A 302 16.12 -41.71 10.16
N ASN A 303 15.30 -41.68 11.20
CA ASN A 303 15.55 -42.44 12.43
C ASN A 303 15.53 -43.95 12.19
N ALA A 304 14.62 -44.44 11.35
CA ALA A 304 14.58 -45.86 10.99
C ALA A 304 15.84 -46.29 10.23
N GLU A 305 16.30 -45.48 9.27
CA GLU A 305 17.54 -45.69 8.52
C GLU A 305 18.76 -45.72 9.44
N LEU A 306 18.91 -44.71 10.30
CA LEU A 306 20.01 -44.67 11.28
C LEU A 306 19.98 -45.87 12.23
N THR A 307 18.80 -46.32 12.65
CA THR A 307 18.64 -47.50 13.50
C THR A 307 19.10 -48.76 12.77
N GLN A 308 18.77 -48.89 11.49
CA GLN A 308 19.22 -49.98 10.65
C GLN A 308 20.76 -49.97 10.48
N ASP A 309 21.35 -48.81 10.21
CA ASP A 309 22.81 -48.65 10.07
C ASP A 309 23.55 -48.98 11.36
N ILE A 310 23.06 -48.53 12.51
CA ILE A 310 23.60 -48.90 13.82
C ILE A 310 23.54 -50.42 13.99
N GLY A 311 22.45 -51.07 13.56
CA GLY A 311 22.31 -52.52 13.56
C GLY A 311 23.38 -53.22 12.70
N HIS A 312 23.57 -52.77 11.46
CA HIS A 312 24.59 -53.30 10.55
C HIS A 312 26.00 -53.10 11.09
N MET A 313 26.35 -51.90 11.57
CA MET A 313 27.65 -51.61 12.17
C MET A 313 27.88 -52.45 13.44
N SER A 314 26.87 -52.62 14.28
CA SER A 314 26.97 -53.44 15.50
C SER A 314 27.19 -54.91 15.17
N ALA A 315 26.50 -55.44 14.17
CA ALA A 315 26.70 -56.81 13.69
C ALA A 315 28.11 -56.99 13.08
N GLY A 316 28.57 -56.03 12.28
CA GLY A 316 29.92 -55.99 11.72
C GLY A 316 30.99 -55.98 12.82
N ASN A 317 30.87 -55.09 13.81
CA ASN A 317 31.77 -55.05 14.97
C ASN A 317 31.76 -56.35 15.77
N LYS A 318 30.60 -56.98 15.95
CA LYS A 318 30.51 -58.29 16.62
C LYS A 318 31.25 -59.37 15.83
N LYS A 319 31.20 -59.34 14.49
CA LYS A 319 31.95 -60.25 13.62
C LYS A 319 33.46 -60.02 13.76
N LEU A 320 33.92 -58.78 13.63
CA LEU A 320 35.33 -58.41 13.76
C LEU A 320 35.91 -58.80 15.12
N ARG A 321 35.15 -58.62 16.21
CA ARG A 321 35.59 -59.05 17.54
C ARG A 321 35.81 -60.56 17.62
N ARG A 322 34.93 -61.36 17.00
CA ARG A 322 35.06 -62.83 16.94
C ARG A 322 36.25 -63.24 16.08
N GLU A 323 36.46 -62.61 14.93
CA GLU A 323 37.63 -62.86 14.07
C GLU A 323 38.92 -62.51 14.81
N ARG A 324 38.96 -61.39 15.54
CA ARG A 324 40.09 -61.01 16.39
C ARG A 324 40.33 -62.03 17.52
N ASP A 325 39.28 -62.53 18.18
CA ASP A 325 39.42 -63.60 19.19
C ASP A 325 39.94 -64.91 18.57
N ALA A 326 39.49 -65.26 17.36
CA ALA A 326 39.97 -66.44 16.65
C ALA A 326 41.44 -66.31 16.23
N ASN A 327 41.82 -65.14 15.69
CA ASN A 327 43.20 -64.84 15.33
C ASN A 327 44.13 -64.83 16.55
N GLN A 328 43.66 -64.32 17.69
CA GLN A 328 44.44 -64.37 18.93
C GLN A 328 44.71 -65.81 19.35
N ARG A 329 43.71 -66.69 19.30
CA ARG A 329 43.90 -68.12 19.62
C ARG A 329 44.89 -68.79 18.67
N LEU A 330 44.83 -68.46 17.37
CA LEU A 330 45.77 -68.99 16.39
C LEU A 330 47.21 -68.51 16.66
N LEU A 331 47.37 -67.23 17.04
CA LEU A 331 48.68 -66.71 17.46
C LEU A 331 49.19 -67.43 18.71
N ASP A 332 48.36 -67.59 19.74
CA ASP A 332 48.73 -68.30 20.97
C ASP A 332 49.15 -69.76 20.67
N GLU A 333 48.48 -70.42 19.72
CA GLU A 333 48.82 -71.78 19.28
C GLU A 333 50.14 -71.84 18.49
N LEU A 334 50.38 -70.89 17.59
CA LEU A 334 51.66 -70.78 16.87
C LEU A 334 52.82 -70.44 17.81
N GLU A 335 52.62 -69.55 18.79
CA GLU A 335 53.60 -69.26 19.83
C GLU A 335 53.90 -70.51 20.66
N ALA A 336 52.88 -71.29 21.04
CA ALA A 336 53.09 -72.56 21.73
C ALA A 336 53.87 -73.57 20.89
N GLN A 337 53.60 -73.67 19.58
CA GLN A 337 54.36 -74.50 18.64
C GLN A 337 55.82 -74.03 18.51
N LEU A 338 56.06 -72.72 18.49
CA LEU A 338 57.39 -72.13 18.39
C LEU A 338 58.18 -72.38 19.68
N VAL A 339 57.58 -72.16 20.86
CA VAL A 339 58.17 -72.51 22.15
C VAL A 339 58.45 -74.02 22.23
N HIS A 340 57.54 -74.86 21.78
CA HIS A 340 57.76 -76.32 21.72
C HIS A 340 58.92 -76.68 20.78
N GLY A 341 58.99 -76.08 19.59
CA GLY A 341 60.10 -76.25 18.63
C GLY A 341 61.44 -75.76 19.18
N LEU A 342 61.46 -74.64 19.91
CA LEU A 342 62.65 -74.16 20.63
C LEU A 342 63.04 -75.07 21.79
N THR A 343 62.08 -75.71 22.46
CA THR A 343 62.34 -76.68 23.52
C THR A 343 62.86 -78.01 22.94
N GLN A 344 62.47 -78.33 21.70
CA GLN A 344 63.04 -79.40 20.86
C GLN A 344 64.36 -79.00 20.16
N GLN A 345 65.13 -78.06 20.72
CA GLN A 345 66.49 -77.76 20.26
C GLN A 345 67.56 -78.88 20.40
N PRO A 346 67.32 -80.16 20.72
CA PRO A 346 68.33 -81.18 20.42
C PRO A 346 68.54 -81.39 18.91
N VAL A 347 67.57 -81.04 18.06
CA VAL A 347 67.57 -81.42 16.63
C VAL A 347 68.51 -80.57 15.77
N LEU A 348 68.74 -79.29 16.11
CA LEU A 348 69.77 -78.50 15.40
C LEU A 348 71.19 -78.98 15.73
N HIS A 349 71.38 -79.58 16.90
CA HIS A 349 72.66 -80.20 17.25
C HIS A 349 72.87 -81.53 16.48
N GLU A 350 71.80 -82.25 16.12
CA GLU A 350 71.88 -83.48 15.31
C GLU A 350 72.21 -83.25 13.82
N CYS A 351 71.78 -82.13 13.23
CA CYS A 351 72.14 -81.81 11.83
C CYS A 351 73.65 -81.59 11.62
N LEU A 352 74.39 -81.23 12.67
CA LEU A 352 75.85 -81.11 12.63
C LEU A 352 76.58 -82.34 13.18
N VAL A 353 76.00 -83.06 14.15
CA VAL A 353 76.66 -84.19 14.83
C VAL A 353 76.65 -85.50 14.03
N GLY A 354 75.85 -85.63 12.97
CA GLY A 354 75.88 -86.82 12.11
C GLY A 354 76.73 -86.73 10.83
N LEU A 355 77.27 -85.55 10.49
CA LEU A 355 77.80 -85.29 9.14
C LEU A 355 79.32 -85.45 9.00
N VAL A 356 80.03 -85.57 10.12
CA VAL A 356 81.49 -85.60 10.16
C VAL A 356 81.94 -86.86 10.89
N ASP A 357 82.23 -87.91 10.13
CA ASP A 357 82.85 -89.12 10.68
C ASP A 357 84.27 -88.78 11.19
N GLU A 358 84.62 -89.31 12.37
CA GLU A 358 85.87 -88.99 13.07
C GLU A 358 87.10 -89.38 12.23
N THR A 359 86.93 -90.36 11.33
CA THR A 359 87.94 -90.93 10.41
C THR A 359 88.29 -90.04 9.20
N MET A 360 87.51 -88.98 8.92
CA MET A 360 87.74 -88.07 7.79
C MET A 360 88.95 -87.14 8.01
N THR A 361 89.71 -86.84 6.95
CA THR A 361 90.77 -85.82 7.03
C THR A 361 90.18 -84.42 7.22
N SER A 362 90.86 -83.55 7.99
CA SER A 362 90.36 -82.21 8.33
C SER A 362 89.96 -81.36 7.12
N LYS A 363 90.62 -81.56 5.97
CA LYS A 363 90.28 -80.88 4.70
C LYS A 363 88.93 -81.33 4.13
N ALA A 364 88.59 -82.61 4.24
CA ALA A 364 87.30 -83.15 3.82
C ALA A 364 86.17 -82.67 4.74
N LYS A 365 86.42 -82.64 6.07
CA LYS A 365 85.47 -82.12 7.07
C LYS A 365 85.09 -80.66 6.78
N ILE A 366 86.09 -79.82 6.53
CA ILE A 366 85.87 -78.40 6.19
C ILE A 366 85.12 -78.24 4.86
N ALA A 367 85.38 -79.09 3.86
CA ALA A 367 84.70 -79.02 2.57
C ALA A 367 83.20 -79.34 2.70
N VAL A 368 82.84 -80.37 3.47
CA VAL A 368 81.44 -80.75 3.74
C VAL A 368 80.72 -79.65 4.54
N ILE A 369 81.37 -79.08 5.56
CA ILE A 369 80.81 -77.95 6.33
C ILE A 369 80.58 -76.74 5.42
N ARG A 370 81.56 -76.37 4.58
CA ARG A 370 81.41 -75.24 3.64
C ARG A 370 80.28 -75.47 2.65
N GLN A 371 80.13 -76.69 2.13
CA GLN A 371 79.03 -77.04 1.23
C GLN A 371 77.67 -76.91 1.93
N LYS A 372 77.57 -77.28 3.20
CA LYS A 372 76.33 -77.11 3.96
C LYS A 372 76.05 -75.67 4.38
N VAL A 373 77.06 -74.90 4.75
CA VAL A 373 76.91 -73.45 4.95
C VAL A 373 76.39 -72.80 3.67
N ALA A 374 76.97 -73.11 2.51
CA ALA A 374 76.49 -72.59 1.23
C ALA A 374 75.05 -73.03 0.91
N ALA A 375 74.67 -74.26 1.26
CA ALA A 375 73.29 -74.73 1.08
C ALA A 375 72.30 -74.00 2.00
N MET A 376 72.67 -73.77 3.27
CA MET A 376 71.85 -72.99 4.21
C MET A 376 71.76 -71.52 3.80
N GLU A 377 72.85 -70.92 3.32
CA GLU A 377 72.84 -69.54 2.78
C GLU A 377 71.89 -69.41 1.59
N LEU A 378 71.86 -70.41 0.70
CA LEU A 378 70.95 -70.43 -0.44
C LEU A 378 69.49 -70.58 0.00
N GLU A 379 69.22 -71.40 1.01
CA GLU A 379 67.87 -71.57 1.57
C GLU A 379 67.40 -70.31 2.31
N MET A 380 68.29 -69.67 3.08
CA MET A 380 68.06 -68.37 3.70
C MET A 380 67.77 -67.28 2.65
N GLN A 381 68.55 -67.20 1.57
CA GLN A 381 68.30 -66.26 0.48
C GLN A 381 66.95 -66.49 -0.21
N LYS A 382 66.54 -67.75 -0.40
CA LYS A 382 65.21 -68.07 -0.92
C LYS A 382 64.11 -67.59 0.03
N GLU A 383 64.29 -67.78 1.33
CA GLU A 383 63.30 -67.37 2.32
C GLU A 383 63.21 -65.84 2.46
N GLU A 384 64.35 -65.14 2.44
CA GLU A 384 64.39 -63.69 2.36
C GLU A 384 63.72 -63.15 1.10
N ALA A 385 63.91 -63.83 -0.05
CA ALA A 385 63.26 -63.43 -1.30
C ALA A 385 61.73 -63.59 -1.22
N LYS A 386 61.23 -64.68 -0.64
CA LYS A 386 59.79 -64.86 -0.38
C LYS A 386 59.26 -63.79 0.57
N THR A 387 59.99 -63.49 1.64
CA THR A 387 59.60 -62.46 2.62
C THR A 387 59.50 -61.09 1.96
N ARG A 388 60.51 -60.71 1.15
CA ARG A 388 60.47 -59.48 0.34
C ARG A 388 59.30 -59.45 -0.63
N GLN A 389 58.95 -60.57 -1.25
CA GLN A 389 57.78 -60.66 -2.12
C GLN A 389 56.48 -60.39 -1.33
N ALA A 390 56.31 -61.02 -0.17
CA ALA A 390 55.14 -60.81 0.69
C ALA A 390 55.04 -59.35 1.17
N GLU A 391 56.16 -58.71 1.51
CA GLU A 391 56.19 -57.29 1.88
C GLU A 391 55.75 -56.36 0.74
N MET A 392 56.17 -56.64 -0.50
CA MET A 392 55.72 -55.88 -1.68
C MET A 392 54.22 -56.03 -1.91
N GLU A 393 53.68 -57.24 -1.80
CA GLU A 393 52.24 -57.50 -1.93
C GLU A 393 51.43 -56.79 -0.84
N LEU A 394 51.91 -56.80 0.41
CA LEU A 394 51.30 -56.09 1.53
C LEU A 394 51.32 -54.57 1.31
N ALA A 395 52.44 -54.02 0.84
CA ALA A 395 52.56 -52.59 0.52
C ALA A 395 51.60 -52.18 -0.60
N GLN A 396 51.43 -53.02 -1.61
CA GLN A 396 50.49 -52.79 -2.71
C GLN A 396 49.03 -52.81 -2.22
N LEU A 397 48.66 -53.78 -1.39
CA LEU A 397 47.31 -53.85 -0.78
C LEU A 397 47.04 -52.63 0.11
N SER A 398 47.99 -52.23 0.94
CA SER A 398 47.90 -51.03 1.78
C SER A 398 47.66 -49.77 0.94
N LYS A 399 48.36 -49.63 -0.19
CA LYS A 399 48.15 -48.50 -1.13
C LYS A 399 46.73 -48.49 -1.70
N VAL A 400 46.21 -49.64 -2.14
CA VAL A 400 44.85 -49.74 -2.70
C VAL A 400 43.79 -49.42 -1.65
N TYR A 401 43.96 -49.92 -0.43
CA TYR A 401 43.04 -49.65 0.68
C TYR A 401 42.97 -48.15 1.03
N ASN A 402 44.11 -47.48 1.10
CA ASN A 402 44.16 -46.04 1.35
C ASN A 402 43.50 -45.23 0.23
N GLN A 403 43.70 -45.62 -1.03
CA GLN A 403 43.03 -44.98 -2.17
C GLN A 403 41.50 -45.13 -2.12
N GLN A 404 40.99 -46.33 -1.78
CA GLN A 404 39.55 -46.53 -1.59
C GLN A 404 38.99 -45.68 -0.45
N THR A 405 39.75 -45.53 0.63
CA THR A 405 39.37 -44.70 1.78
C THR A 405 39.26 -43.22 1.39
N GLU A 406 40.20 -42.70 0.59
CA GLU A 406 40.12 -41.32 0.09
C GLU A 406 38.92 -41.09 -0.83
N VAL A 407 38.60 -42.02 -1.73
CA VAL A 407 37.44 -41.91 -2.64
C VAL A 407 36.12 -41.85 -1.84
N ILE A 408 36.00 -42.63 -0.77
CA ILE A 408 34.82 -42.61 0.12
C ILE A 408 34.71 -41.27 0.86
N LEU A 409 35.84 -40.73 1.33
CA LEU A 409 35.88 -39.43 2.01
C LEU A 409 35.58 -38.27 1.05
N GLU A 410 36.06 -38.31 -0.19
CA GLU A 410 35.76 -37.30 -1.21
C GLU A 410 34.29 -37.36 -1.65
N SER A 411 33.72 -38.55 -1.82
CA SER A 411 32.30 -38.73 -2.12
C SER A 411 31.41 -38.16 -1.00
N SER A 412 31.84 -38.30 0.26
CA SER A 412 31.14 -37.72 1.42
C SER A 412 31.25 -36.18 1.50
N ARG A 413 32.22 -35.56 0.81
CA ARG A 413 32.39 -34.09 0.76
C ARG A 413 31.61 -33.40 -0.37
N GLY A 414 31.05 -34.15 -1.32
CA GLY A 414 30.36 -33.61 -2.51
C GLY A 414 28.99 -32.95 -2.27
N GLY A 415 28.54 -32.76 -1.02
CA GLY A 415 27.21 -32.27 -0.68
C GLY A 415 27.08 -30.79 -0.26
N MET A 416 28.17 -30.03 -0.14
CA MET A 416 28.11 -28.61 0.24
C MET A 416 28.67 -27.69 -0.84
N VAL A 417 27.81 -27.33 -1.79
CA VAL A 417 28.04 -26.15 -2.64
C VAL A 417 27.71 -24.92 -1.79
N VAL A 418 28.74 -24.22 -1.31
CA VAL A 418 28.63 -22.85 -0.78
C VAL A 418 28.88 -21.88 -1.94
N PRO A 419 27.98 -20.93 -2.25
CA PRO A 419 28.19 -19.94 -3.31
C PRO A 419 29.35 -18.99 -2.95
N PRO A 420 30.06 -18.41 -3.94
CA PRO A 420 31.21 -17.56 -3.68
C PRO A 420 30.78 -16.14 -3.26
N GLU A 421 31.14 -15.72 -2.05
CA GLU A 421 31.08 -14.30 -1.64
C GLU A 421 32.37 -13.56 -2.02
N PRO A 422 32.31 -12.24 -2.28
CA PRO A 422 33.38 -11.50 -2.93
C PRO A 422 34.51 -11.11 -1.97
N ARG A 423 35.70 -11.03 -2.57
CA ARG A 423 37.02 -10.71 -1.98
C ARG A 423 36.95 -9.66 -0.85
N ARG A 424 37.37 -10.06 0.34
CA ARG A 424 37.89 -9.15 1.39
C ARG A 424 39.40 -9.36 1.56
N SER A 425 40.08 -8.22 1.64
CA SER A 425 41.52 -8.03 1.74
C SER A 425 42.13 -8.65 3.03
N PRO A 426 43.45 -8.94 3.04
CA PRO A 426 44.08 -9.78 4.06
C PRO A 426 44.36 -9.00 5.35
N LEU A 427 44.06 -9.62 6.50
CA LEU A 427 44.54 -9.21 7.82
C LEU A 427 45.58 -10.23 8.35
N PRO A 428 46.52 -9.80 9.19
CA PRO A 428 47.83 -10.43 9.36
C PRO A 428 47.83 -11.66 10.29
N ALA A 429 48.92 -12.42 10.14
CA ALA A 429 49.19 -13.74 10.72
C ALA A 429 48.98 -13.85 12.23
N ARG A 430 48.35 -14.97 12.64
CA ARG A 430 48.26 -15.42 14.03
C ARG A 430 49.44 -16.37 14.36
N PRO A 431 50.05 -16.30 15.56
CA PRO A 431 51.16 -17.17 15.96
C PRO A 431 50.71 -18.63 16.26
N PRO A 432 51.65 -19.59 16.34
CA PRO A 432 51.37 -21.03 16.40
C PRO A 432 50.74 -21.49 17.74
N PRO A 433 50.10 -22.68 17.78
CA PRO A 433 49.34 -23.14 18.93
C PRO A 433 50.23 -23.74 20.02
N ALA A 434 49.86 -23.44 21.28
CA ALA A 434 50.40 -24.07 22.49
C ALA A 434 49.61 -25.34 22.86
N GLU A 435 50.31 -26.19 23.61
CA GLU A 435 50.07 -27.60 23.94
C GLU A 435 48.72 -27.96 24.59
N GLU A 436 48.30 -29.20 24.31
CA GLU A 436 47.16 -29.91 24.90
C GLU A 436 47.29 -30.10 26.42
N LYS A 437 46.17 -29.90 27.13
CA LYS A 437 45.86 -30.58 28.39
C LYS A 437 44.45 -31.20 28.31
N PRO A 438 44.24 -32.41 28.87
CA PRO A 438 43.01 -33.19 28.66
C PRO A 438 41.84 -32.67 29.52
N PRO A 439 40.59 -32.76 29.04
CA PRO A 439 39.43 -32.29 29.78
C PRO A 439 38.96 -33.29 30.85
N THR A 440 38.54 -32.69 31.95
CA THR A 440 37.98 -33.28 33.16
C THR A 440 36.53 -33.74 32.93
N THR A 441 36.18 -34.80 33.64
CA THR A 441 34.91 -35.51 33.74
C THR A 441 33.69 -34.60 33.94
N SER A 442 32.59 -34.87 33.23
CA SER A 442 31.24 -34.32 33.48
C SER A 442 30.22 -35.46 33.70
N PRO A 443 29.12 -35.23 34.44
CA PRO A 443 28.36 -36.27 35.17
C PRO A 443 27.24 -36.96 34.35
N PRO A 444 26.68 -38.10 34.83
CA PRO A 444 25.77 -38.93 34.05
C PRO A 444 24.31 -38.44 34.04
N PRO A 445 23.47 -38.93 33.10
CA PRO A 445 22.07 -38.50 32.91
C PRO A 445 21.09 -39.19 33.87
N PRO A 446 19.86 -38.65 34.07
CA PRO A 446 18.87 -39.24 34.95
C PRO A 446 18.19 -40.47 34.35
N THR A 447 17.91 -41.43 35.22
CA THR A 447 17.27 -42.72 34.96
C THR A 447 15.74 -42.60 34.82
N TYR A 448 15.20 -43.27 33.81
CA TYR A 448 13.76 -43.55 33.66
C TYR A 448 13.36 -44.75 34.53
N ASN A 449 12.31 -44.59 35.33
CA ASN A 449 11.60 -45.70 35.96
C ASN A 449 10.34 -46.05 35.15
N ALA A 450 10.11 -47.35 35.00
CA ALA A 450 9.05 -47.93 34.19
C ALA A 450 7.85 -48.40 35.04
N THR A 451 6.68 -48.39 34.38
CA THR A 451 5.49 -49.28 34.51
C THR A 451 4.49 -49.11 35.68
N PRO A 452 3.22 -49.61 35.58
CA PRO A 452 2.54 -50.23 34.42
C PRO A 452 1.08 -49.76 34.11
N SER A 453 0.67 -50.07 32.87
CA SER A 453 -0.66 -50.44 32.32
C SER A 453 -1.97 -50.16 33.07
N SER A 454 -2.96 -49.61 32.33
CA SER A 454 -4.28 -50.26 32.18
C SER A 454 -5.04 -49.72 30.96
N SER A 455 -5.61 -50.65 30.21
CA SER A 455 -6.47 -50.45 29.03
C SER A 455 -7.90 -50.09 29.46
N SER A 456 -8.60 -49.23 28.69
CA SER A 456 -10.00 -49.45 28.26
C SER A 456 -10.52 -48.33 27.37
N SER A 457 -11.27 -48.76 26.37
CA SER A 457 -11.99 -48.01 25.34
C SER A 457 -13.08 -47.07 25.87
N SER A 458 -13.39 -45.99 25.13
CA SER A 458 -14.67 -45.79 24.42
C SER A 458 -14.97 -44.30 24.17
N MET A 459 -15.72 -44.08 23.09
CA MET A 459 -16.16 -42.82 22.50
C MET A 459 -17.08 -42.01 23.44
N PHE A 460 -17.15 -40.68 23.27
CA PHE A 460 -18.37 -39.94 22.89
C PHE A 460 -18.13 -38.43 22.79
N MET A 461 -18.86 -37.82 21.85
CA MET A 461 -18.94 -36.38 21.54
C MET A 461 -19.44 -35.51 22.69
N GLY A 462 -19.18 -34.19 22.62
CA GLY A 462 -19.96 -33.24 23.41
C GLY A 462 -19.47 -31.78 23.38
N SER A 463 -19.95 -31.04 22.40
CA SER A 463 -19.81 -29.59 22.19
C SER A 463 -20.27 -28.70 23.37
N SER A 464 -19.66 -27.50 23.47
CA SER A 464 -20.33 -26.17 23.48
C SER A 464 -19.95 -25.16 24.59
N ARG A 465 -19.91 -23.88 24.13
CA ARG A 465 -19.92 -22.59 24.84
C ARG A 465 -18.58 -22.13 25.44
N GLY A 466 -18.15 -20.89 25.30
CA GLY A 466 -18.74 -19.67 24.75
C GLY A 466 -17.72 -18.54 24.97
N GLY A 467 -17.65 -17.58 24.04
CA GLY A 467 -16.72 -16.46 24.13
C GLY A 467 -17.05 -15.49 25.26
N LEU A 468 -16.10 -14.61 25.58
CA LEU A 468 -16.34 -13.19 25.83
C LEU A 468 -15.01 -12.43 25.88
N PHE A 469 -15.12 -11.19 25.40
CA PHE A 469 -14.14 -10.13 25.28
C PHE A 469 -13.35 -9.84 26.57
N ASN A 470 -12.09 -9.42 26.41
CA ASN A 470 -11.66 -8.19 27.08
C ASN A 470 -10.56 -7.46 26.31
N ARG A 471 -10.90 -6.28 25.81
CA ARG A 471 -9.97 -5.23 25.36
C ARG A 471 -9.64 -4.37 26.58
N SER A 472 -8.36 -4.13 26.84
CA SER A 472 -7.92 -3.06 27.72
C SER A 472 -6.97 -2.16 26.95
N ASN A 473 -7.42 -0.93 26.73
CA ASN A 473 -6.63 0.19 26.25
C ASN A 473 -5.52 0.55 27.27
N SER A 474 -4.31 0.84 26.79
CA SER A 474 -3.44 1.82 27.44
C SER A 474 -2.72 2.62 26.37
N THR A 475 -3.17 3.86 26.19
CA THR A 475 -2.51 4.93 25.44
C THR A 475 -1.59 5.67 26.42
N ASP A 476 -0.28 5.48 26.31
CA ASP A 476 0.70 6.36 26.95
C ASP A 476 1.08 7.49 25.97
N LEU A 477 0.66 8.69 26.36
CA LEU A 477 1.03 9.98 25.76
C LEU A 477 2.42 10.37 26.27
N TYR A 478 3.44 10.33 25.40
CA TYR A 478 4.70 11.04 25.64
C TYR A 478 4.59 12.49 25.17
N VAL A 479 4.59 13.40 26.14
CA VAL A 479 4.73 14.86 25.94
C VAL A 479 6.22 15.18 25.81
N CYS A 480 6.67 15.54 24.60
CA CYS A 480 8.00 16.12 24.38
C CYS A 480 7.97 17.63 24.58
N ARG A 481 8.52 18.09 25.70
CA ARG A 481 8.82 19.50 26.00
C ARG A 481 10.15 19.87 25.34
N ARG A 482 10.14 20.72 24.30
CA ARG A 482 11.37 21.35 23.76
C ARG A 482 11.64 22.65 24.53
N GLU A 483 12.79 22.70 25.19
CA GLU A 483 13.38 23.93 25.71
C GLU A 483 14.10 24.68 24.57
N ILE A 484 13.94 26.00 24.56
CA ILE A 484 14.61 26.96 23.68
C ILE A 484 15.77 27.57 24.49
N PRO A 485 17.03 27.57 24.00
CA PRO A 485 18.08 28.34 24.63
C PRO A 485 18.06 29.80 24.16
N ARG A 486 18.43 30.69 25.08
CA ARG A 486 18.58 32.14 24.90
C ARG A 486 19.64 32.52 23.89
#